data_AF-A0A7T5RIV4-F1
#
_entry.id   AF-A0A7T5RIV4-F1
#
_cell.length_a   1.000
_cell.length_b   1.000
_cell.length_c   1.000
_cell.angle_alpha   90.00
_cell.angle_beta   90.00
_cell.angle_gamma   90.00
#
_symmetry.space_group_name_H-M   'P 1'
#
loop_
_entity.id
_entity.type
_entity.pdbx_description
1 polymer ?
#
loop_
_entity_poly.entity_id
_entity_poly.type
_entity_poly.pdbx_seq_one_letter_code
_entity_poly.pdbx_strand_id
1 'polypeptide(L)' 'MKSITAKILYTGRTENLSRRIREHNSGGTFTTKKYKPRALV' A
#
# COMPACT_ATOMS: atom_id res chain seq x y z
N MET A 1 3.35 -3.21 -5.06
CA MET A 1 1.96 -2.90 -4.59
C MET A 1 1.32 -1.92 -5.54
N LYS A 2 0.01 -2.02 -5.77
CA LYS A 2 -0.74 -1.10 -6.63
C LYS A 2 -1.99 -0.60 -5.91
N SER A 3 -2.29 0.68 -6.09
CA SER A 3 -3.58 1.24 -5.69
C SER A 3 -4.66 0.77 -6.65
N ILE A 4 -5.75 0.21 -6.12
CA ILE A 4 -6.88 -0.29 -6.92
C ILE A 4 -7.60 0.87 -7.61
N THR A 5 -7.71 2.00 -6.92
CA THR A 5 -8.46 3.18 -7.39
C THR A 5 -7.63 4.14 -8.22
N ALA A 6 -6.37 4.39 -7.82
CA ALA A 6 -5.57 5.45 -8.42
C ALA A 6 -4.63 4.97 -9.55
N LYS A 7 -4.58 3.66 -9.85
CA LYS A 7 -3.60 3.04 -10.77
C LYS A 7 -2.13 3.37 -10.46
N ILE A 8 -1.82 3.80 -9.23
CA ILE A 8 -0.46 4.13 -8.78
C ILE A 8 0.27 2.86 -8.36
N LEU A 9 1.47 2.65 -8.90
CA LEU A 9 2.40 1.61 -8.48
C LEU A 9 3.28 2.12 -7.33
N TYR A 10 3.50 1.25 -6.34
CA TYR A 10 4.40 1.47 -5.22
C TYR A 10 5.37 0.32 -5.12
N THR A 11 6.66 0.64 -5.16
CA THR A 11 7.78 -0.28 -4.99
C THR A 11 8.47 0.01 -3.66
N GLY A 12 8.90 -1.05 -2.98
CA GLY A 12 9.56 -0.94 -1.68
C GLY A 12 9.96 -2.32 -1.15
N ARG A 13 10.87 -2.34 -0.19
CA ARG A 13 11.32 -3.56 0.49
C ARG A 13 10.59 -3.75 1.82
N THR A 14 10.27 -4.99 2.13
CA THR A 14 9.79 -5.41 3.45
C THR A 14 10.11 -6.89 3.65
N GLU A 15 10.33 -7.29 4.89
CA GLU A 15 10.50 -8.69 5.29
C GLU A 15 9.15 -9.34 5.63
N ASN A 16 8.09 -8.55 5.77
CA ASN A 16 6.75 -9.05 6.08
C ASN A 16 5.68 -8.34 5.26
N LEU A 17 5.29 -8.98 4.15
CA LEU A 17 4.30 -8.47 3.20
C LEU A 17 2.92 -8.23 3.84
N SER A 18 2.44 -9.15 4.67
CA SER A 18 1.11 -9.10 5.30
C SER A 18 0.97 -7.93 6.27
N ARG A 19 2.02 -7.65 7.06
CA ARG A 19 2.06 -6.45 7.92
C ARG A 19 2.04 -5.18 7.08
N ARG A 20 2.88 -5.11 6.04
CA ARG A 20 3.05 -3.92 5.21
C ARG A 20 1.77 -3.53 4.46
N ILE A 21 1.02 -4.50 3.92
CA ILE A 21 -0.29 -4.24 3.29
C ILE A 21 -1.27 -3.65 4.29
N ARG A 22 -1.37 -4.23 5.50
CA ARG A 22 -2.27 -3.73 6.54
C ARG A 22 -1.94 -2.30 6.93
N GLU A 23 -0.67 -1.95 7.07
CA GLU A 23 -0.25 -0.57 7.36
C GLU A 23 -0.64 0.42 6.26
N HIS A 24 -0.39 0.05 5.01
CA HIS A 24 -0.76 0.90 3.88
C HIS A 24 -2.28 1.03 3.72
N ASN A 25 -3.05 -0.01 4.06
CA ASN A 25 -4.51 -0.01 4.01
C ASN A 25 -5.17 0.58 5.27
N SER A 26 -4.49 0.63 6.43
CA SER A 26 -4.96 1.39 7.59
C SER A 26 -4.83 2.89 7.34
N GLY A 27 -3.83 3.30 6.55
CA GLY A 27 -3.56 4.69 6.19
C GLY A 27 -2.81 5.46 7.26
N GLY A 28 -2.06 4.75 8.12
CA GLY A 28 -1.07 5.37 9.00
C GLY A 28 0.09 6.01 8.22
N THR A 29 0.32 5.58 6.98
CA THR A 29 1.39 6.11 6.12
C THR A 29 0.90 7.27 5.26
N PHE A 30 1.39 8.49 5.53
CA PHE A 30 1.01 9.74 4.85
C PHE A 30 1.00 9.64 3.31
N THR A 31 2.10 9.14 2.73
CA THR A 31 2.30 9.06 1.27
C THR A 31 1.34 8.09 0.57
N THR A 32 0.81 7.11 1.29
CA THR A 32 -0.03 6.05 0.70
C THR A 32 -1.49 6.12 1.13
N LYS A 33 -1.80 6.91 2.17
CA LYS A 33 -3.13 7.08 2.79
C LYS A 33 -4.23 7.51 1.81
N LYS A 34 -3.91 8.40 0.86
CA LYS A 34 -4.88 8.92 -0.13
C LYS A 34 -5.28 7.88 -1.19
N TYR A 35 -4.50 6.81 -1.33
CA TYR A 35 -4.61 5.86 -2.44
C TYR A 35 -4.99 4.45 -1.98
N LYS A 36 -5.71 4.37 -0.86
CA LYS A 36 -6.32 3.14 -0.34
C LYS A 36 -7.57 2.78 -1.15
N PRO A 37 -7.96 1.50 -1.26
CA PRO A 37 -7.21 0.31 -0.86
C PRO A 37 -6.10 -0.07 -1.85
N ARG A 38 -5.05 -0.71 -1.34
CA ARG A 38 -3.88 -1.21 -2.09
C ARG A 38 -3.84 -2.73 -2.07
N ALA A 39 -3.45 -3.31 -3.21
CA ALA A 39 -3.23 -4.74 -3.41
C ALA A 39 -1.76 -5.03 -3.72
N LEU A 40 -1.32 -6.25 -3.41
CA LEU A 40 -0.12 -6.80 -4.01
C LEU A 40 -0.39 -7.10 -5.49
N VAL A 41 0.65 -6.91 -6.30
CA VAL A 41 0.69 -7.28 -7.71
C VAL A 41 1.87 -8.21 -7.87
#